data_AF-A0A8B3C2G8-F1
#
_entry.id   AF-A0A8B3C2G8-F1
#
_cell.length_a   1.000
_cell.length_b   1.000
_cell.length_c   1.000
_cell.angle_alpha   90.00
_cell.angle_beta   90.00
_cell.angle_gamma   90.00
#
_symmetry.space_group_name_H-M   'P 1'
#
loop_
_entity.id
_entity.type
_entity.pdbx_description
1 polymer ?
#
loop_
_entity_poly.entity_id
_entity_poly.type
_entity_poly.pdbx_seq_one_letter_code
_entity_poly.pdbx_strand_id
1 'polypeptide(L)'
;MKKYKYIAGIVLGMVAVVLCSCNDLLDGKDNPYEGTTRELTVRLVYPEGHPDREGGSARVTLEDVDRGTVYTASAGNDDMARFEVAFGIYRVSARDRVSEQDAVIYFNGARDQMIVSAASDLSQPVNIPLVASKTSQIVIKEVYCGGCKKDPLEGTYQSDKYVILYNNSEKVAYLDNICFGTVDPYNAYGTNVWLIADPETGEKSFRDYVPLVECVWGFPGGGTDYPLEPGGQAVMCINGAIDHTLQYPLSVDLNRADCFVCYDNTYYTNTTYHPTPGDKVRTDRYMQVLRKTGTAKAYTISVDSPTTLFFKVPAEAGTAREYMNDAANEVLKPGYPGTRCIKVPNEWIMDGMEVFSGSSTGNAKRLAPAIDAGYVTLTENFLGRTLYRNVDAEATLAIEGNPVVYGYAYGNDPSGIDAEATLKAGGRVVYQDTNNSTQDFHERSVQSLHTGVR
;
A
#
# COMPACT_ATOMS: atom_id res chain seq x y z
N MET A 1 7.86 -42.38 66.07
CA MET A 1 9.30 -42.04 66.20
C MET A 1 9.74 -41.35 64.91
N LYS A 2 9.51 -40.04 64.78
CA LYS A 2 10.54 -38.97 64.86
C LYS A 2 11.86 -39.29 64.12
N LYS A 3 12.07 -38.65 62.97
CA LYS A 3 13.12 -37.63 62.81
C LYS A 3 12.60 -36.47 61.94
N TYR A 4 12.38 -35.34 62.60
CA TYR A 4 12.32 -33.99 62.04
C TYR A 4 13.74 -33.44 61.83
N LYS A 5 13.83 -32.30 61.11
CA LYS A 5 14.78 -31.16 61.22
C LYS A 5 15.50 -30.87 59.89
N TYR A 6 15.55 -29.68 59.27
CA TYR A 6 15.14 -28.29 59.56
C TYR A 6 15.21 -27.49 58.21
N ILE A 7 14.23 -26.64 57.82
CA ILE A 7 14.13 -25.14 57.95
C ILE A 7 15.22 -24.39 57.11
N ALA A 8 15.03 -23.33 56.29
CA ALA A 8 14.10 -22.18 56.12
C ALA A 8 14.16 -21.71 54.63
N GLY A 9 13.34 -20.81 54.06
CA GLY A 9 12.31 -19.86 54.54
C GLY A 9 11.54 -19.30 53.31
N ILE A 10 10.23 -19.03 53.42
CA ILE A 10 9.59 -17.68 53.52
C ILE A 10 10.00 -16.78 52.32
N VAL A 11 9.12 -16.41 51.38
CA VAL A 11 8.14 -15.31 51.53
C VAL A 11 6.89 -15.55 50.65
N LEU A 12 5.75 -15.42 51.31
CA LEU A 12 4.39 -15.17 50.84
C LEU A 12 4.31 -13.74 50.26
N GLY A 13 3.80 -13.53 49.05
CA GLY A 13 3.62 -12.18 48.50
C GLY A 13 2.64 -12.12 47.34
N MET A 14 1.53 -11.43 47.57
CA MET A 14 0.42 -11.14 46.65
C MET A 14 0.87 -10.52 45.32
N VAL A 15 0.26 -10.92 44.21
CA VAL A 15 0.00 -10.01 43.07
C VAL A 15 -1.42 -10.31 42.57
N ALA A 16 -2.40 -9.76 43.27
CA ALA A 16 -3.72 -9.51 42.75
C ALA A 16 -4.04 -8.04 43.03
N VAL A 17 -4.38 -7.31 41.96
CA VAL A 17 -4.91 -5.94 41.90
C VAL A 17 -3.90 -4.80 42.16
N VAL A 18 -3.46 -4.14 41.07
CA VAL A 18 -3.61 -2.69 40.86
C VAL A 18 -3.80 -2.41 39.36
N LEU A 19 -5.03 -2.53 38.88
CA LEU A 19 -5.54 -1.79 37.72
C LEU A 19 -6.79 -1.07 38.22
N CYS A 20 -6.57 -0.03 39.02
CA CYS A 20 -7.58 0.95 39.38
C CYS A 20 -6.85 2.23 39.78
N SER A 21 -7.15 3.29 39.03
CA SER A 21 -6.88 4.70 39.31
C SER A 21 -5.39 5.14 39.42
N CYS A 22 -4.98 5.97 38.46
CA CYS A 22 -4.17 7.16 38.78
C CYS A 22 -5.11 8.37 38.84
N ASN A 23 -6.24 8.24 39.57
CA ASN A 23 -7.10 9.36 39.93
C ASN A 23 -7.21 9.57 41.46
N ASP A 24 -6.71 8.63 42.29
CA ASP A 24 -6.77 8.76 43.75
C ASP A 24 -5.51 9.35 44.41
N LEU A 25 -4.57 9.91 43.64
CA LEU A 25 -3.49 10.75 44.20
C LEU A 25 -3.88 12.23 44.31
N LEU A 26 -5.12 12.59 43.97
CA LEU A 26 -5.62 13.97 44.03
C LEU A 26 -6.59 14.24 45.19
N ASP A 27 -6.94 13.24 45.99
CA ASP A 27 -7.90 13.41 47.10
C ASP A 27 -7.18 13.41 48.47
N GLY A 28 -6.30 14.39 48.63
CA GLY A 28 -5.64 14.70 49.89
C GLY A 28 -5.36 16.20 49.94
N LYS A 29 -5.68 16.84 51.07
CA LYS A 29 -5.47 18.29 51.35
C LYS A 29 -4.00 18.77 51.32
N ASP A 30 -3.11 18.04 50.65
CA ASP A 30 -1.69 18.32 50.49
C ASP A 30 -1.23 17.87 49.08
N ASN A 31 -1.88 18.34 48.00
CA ASN A 31 -1.30 18.24 46.65
C ASN A 31 -0.28 19.39 46.48
N PRO A 32 1.04 19.12 46.39
CA PRO A 32 2.05 20.17 46.24
C PRO A 32 1.99 20.92 44.90
N TYR A 33 1.11 20.50 43.99
CA TYR A 33 0.85 21.13 42.69
C TYR A 33 -0.47 21.90 42.62
N GLU A 34 -1.25 21.95 43.70
CA GLU A 34 -2.53 22.67 43.76
C GLU A 34 -2.29 24.16 43.42
N GLY A 35 -2.82 24.60 42.26
CA GLY A 35 -2.61 25.96 41.72
C GLY A 35 -1.49 26.12 40.68
N THR A 36 -0.83 25.05 40.23
CA THR A 36 0.23 25.11 39.20
C THR A 36 -0.09 24.38 37.89
N THR A 37 -1.19 23.63 37.86
CA THR A 37 -1.74 23.03 36.66
C THR A 37 -2.83 23.91 36.05
N ARG A 38 -3.01 23.82 34.73
CA ARG A 38 -4.14 24.40 34.03
C ARG A 38 -4.77 23.39 33.10
N GLU A 39 -6.08 23.50 32.97
CA GLU A 39 -6.82 22.82 31.91
C GLU A 39 -6.41 23.43 30.57
N LEU A 40 -5.98 22.56 29.66
CA LEU A 40 -5.65 22.88 28.29
C LEU A 40 -6.57 22.05 27.39
N THR A 41 -7.32 22.75 26.54
CA THR A 41 -8.11 22.11 25.49
C THR A 41 -7.42 22.28 24.15
N VAL A 42 -7.16 21.16 23.47
CA VAL A 42 -6.64 21.12 22.11
C VAL A 42 -7.78 20.74 21.17
N ARG A 43 -8.06 21.58 20.17
CA ARG A 43 -9.05 21.30 19.12
C ARG A 43 -8.34 20.86 17.85
N LEU A 44 -8.75 19.72 17.32
CA LEU A 44 -8.33 19.23 16.02
C LEU A 44 -9.13 19.93 14.90
N VAL A 45 -8.44 20.44 13.89
CA VAL A 45 -9.07 21.12 12.75
C VAL A 45 -8.78 20.32 11.49
N TYR A 46 -9.77 19.55 11.05
CA TYR A 46 -9.69 18.71 9.86
C TYR A 46 -9.83 19.55 8.57
N PRO A 47 -9.24 19.11 7.45
CA PRO A 47 -9.42 19.79 6.16
C PRO A 47 -10.86 19.67 5.67
N GLU A 48 -11.35 20.68 4.94
CA GLU A 48 -12.71 20.64 4.37
C GLU A 48 -12.93 19.41 3.48
N GLY A 49 -14.14 18.83 3.54
CA GLY A 49 -14.51 17.66 2.74
C GLY A 49 -13.91 16.34 3.23
N HIS A 50 -13.37 16.28 4.45
CA HIS A 50 -12.94 15.01 5.04
C HIS A 50 -14.14 14.07 5.27
N PRO A 51 -13.94 12.74 5.24
CA PRO A 51 -15.03 11.79 5.49
C PRO A 51 -15.49 11.79 6.95
N ASP A 52 -16.68 11.24 7.18
CA ASP A 52 -17.23 11.05 8.53
C ASP A 52 -16.32 10.14 9.38
N ARG A 53 -16.21 10.47 10.67
CA ARG A 53 -15.26 9.88 11.61
C ARG A 53 -15.96 9.47 12.90
N GLU A 54 -15.55 8.37 13.50
CA GLU A 54 -15.97 7.97 14.85
C GLU A 54 -15.14 8.74 15.90
N GLY A 55 -15.78 9.41 16.87
CA GLY A 55 -15.02 10.10 17.92
C GLY A 55 -14.30 9.12 18.84
N GLY A 56 -13.13 9.54 19.33
CA GLY A 56 -12.26 8.75 20.20
C GLY A 56 -11.06 8.10 19.49
N SER A 57 -11.06 8.03 18.15
CA SER A 57 -9.96 7.48 17.34
C SER A 57 -8.73 8.38 17.33
N ALA A 58 -8.94 9.70 17.36
CA ALA A 58 -7.87 10.68 17.31
C ALA A 58 -7.09 10.73 18.64
N ARG A 59 -5.76 10.66 18.56
CA ARG A 59 -4.85 10.76 19.70
C ARG A 59 -4.05 12.05 19.63
N VAL A 60 -4.01 12.77 20.74
CA VAL A 60 -3.20 13.98 20.93
C VAL A 60 -2.15 13.70 21.99
N THR A 61 -0.91 14.07 21.69
CA THR A 61 0.25 13.95 22.59
C THR A 61 0.81 15.34 22.86
N LEU A 62 1.04 15.64 24.14
CA LEU A 62 1.73 16.83 24.61
C LEU A 62 3.04 16.41 25.27
N GLU A 63 4.17 16.90 24.78
CA GLU A 63 5.48 16.70 25.39
C GLU A 63 5.94 18.03 26.00
N ASP A 64 6.20 18.07 27.30
CA ASP A 64 6.90 19.18 27.96
C ASP A 64 8.35 19.19 27.49
N VAL A 65 8.75 20.24 26.77
CA VAL A 65 10.06 20.34 26.11
C VAL A 65 11.21 20.35 27.10
N ASP A 66 11.00 20.91 28.30
CA ASP A 66 12.05 21.04 29.31
C ASP A 66 12.14 19.79 30.19
N ARG A 67 11.00 19.14 30.46
CA ARG A 67 10.91 18.02 31.42
C ARG A 67 10.87 16.65 30.75
N GLY A 68 10.56 16.59 29.45
CA GLY A 68 10.31 15.35 28.72
C GLY A 68 9.04 14.61 29.16
N THR A 69 8.20 15.24 29.99
CA THR A 69 6.94 14.64 30.44
C THR A 69 5.96 14.58 29.28
N VAL A 70 5.42 13.38 29.00
CA VAL A 70 4.47 13.14 27.92
C VAL A 70 3.07 12.91 28.48
N TYR A 71 2.11 13.69 28.00
CA TYR A 71 0.68 13.54 28.26
C TYR A 71 -0.01 13.05 26.99
N THR A 72 -0.99 12.14 27.12
CA THR A 72 -1.78 11.67 25.98
C THR A 72 -3.27 11.75 26.29
N ALA A 73 -4.07 12.14 25.30
CA ALA A 73 -5.53 12.14 25.41
C ALA A 73 -6.16 11.78 24.06
N SER A 74 -7.37 11.21 24.09
CA SER A 74 -8.20 11.07 22.89
C SER A 74 -9.04 12.31 22.67
N ALA A 75 -9.21 12.71 21.40
CA ALA A 75 -10.24 13.68 21.06
C ALA A 75 -11.62 13.00 20.97
N GLY A 76 -12.64 13.61 21.57
CA GLY A 76 -14.01 13.10 21.53
C GLY A 76 -14.72 13.36 20.20
N ASN A 77 -16.03 13.16 20.17
CA ASN A 77 -16.88 13.55 19.04
C ASN A 77 -16.87 15.07 18.78
N ASP A 78 -16.44 15.87 19.76
CA ASP A 78 -16.32 17.32 19.69
C ASP A 78 -14.98 17.82 19.12
N ASP A 79 -14.12 16.91 18.64
CA ASP A 79 -12.77 17.20 18.16
C ASP A 79 -11.81 17.78 19.20
N MET A 80 -12.14 17.61 20.49
CA MET A 80 -11.34 18.18 21.58
C MET A 80 -10.68 17.12 22.42
N ALA A 81 -9.37 17.25 22.59
CA ALA A 81 -8.58 16.57 23.60
C ALA A 81 -8.33 17.51 24.77
N ARG A 82 -8.57 17.05 26.00
CA ARG A 82 -8.46 17.85 27.22
C ARG A 82 -7.35 17.31 28.10
N PHE A 83 -6.55 18.20 28.65
CA PHE A 83 -5.40 17.88 29.47
C PHE A 83 -5.37 18.76 30.70
N GLU A 84 -4.78 18.25 31.78
CA GLU A 84 -4.35 19.04 32.92
C GLU A 84 -2.82 19.06 32.94
N VAL A 85 -2.22 20.24 32.70
CA VAL A 85 -0.78 20.38 32.48
C VAL A 85 -0.19 21.50 33.31
N ALA A 86 1.06 21.34 33.75
CA ALA A 86 1.80 22.39 34.45
C ALA A 86 2.25 23.51 33.49
N PHE A 87 2.70 24.64 34.05
CA PHE A 87 3.34 25.67 33.22
C PHE A 87 4.63 25.17 32.56
N GLY A 88 4.77 25.48 31.27
CA GLY A 88 5.87 24.98 30.45
C GLY A 88 5.72 25.30 28.98
N ILE A 89 6.70 24.84 28.21
CA ILE A 89 6.70 24.89 26.75
C ILE A 89 6.42 23.49 26.26
N TYR A 90 5.44 23.34 25.39
CA TYR A 90 4.95 22.05 24.94
C TYR A 90 5.09 21.88 23.43
N ARG A 91 5.45 20.66 23.03
CA ARG A 91 5.26 20.16 21.67
C ARG A 91 3.96 19.37 21.61
N VAL A 92 3.07 19.77 20.71
CA VAL A 92 1.80 19.10 20.46
C VAL A 92 1.93 18.29 19.18
N SER A 93 1.53 17.02 19.23
CA SER A 93 1.28 16.21 18.02
C SER A 93 -0.11 15.59 18.09
N ALA A 94 -0.78 15.52 16.96
CA ALA A 94 -2.10 14.95 16.81
C ALA A 94 -2.11 14.00 15.62
N ARG A 95 -2.72 12.85 15.81
CA ARG A 95 -2.94 11.85 14.77
C ARG A 95 -4.36 11.32 14.84
N ASP A 96 -5.01 11.20 13.71
CA ASP A 96 -6.25 10.46 13.55
C ASP A 96 -6.19 9.63 12.26
N ARG A 97 -7.12 8.69 12.11
CA ARG A 97 -7.34 8.00 10.84
C ARG A 97 -8.79 7.65 10.63
N VAL A 98 -9.23 7.73 9.39
CA VAL A 98 -10.53 7.25 8.94
C VAL A 98 -10.29 6.17 7.90
N SER A 99 -10.97 5.04 8.01
CA SER A 99 -10.96 4.04 6.95
C SER A 99 -12.22 4.22 6.10
N GLU A 100 -12.00 4.55 4.83
CA GLU A 100 -13.01 4.40 3.79
C GLU A 100 -12.95 2.98 3.22
N GLN A 101 -13.88 2.66 2.33
CA GLN A 101 -14.01 1.32 1.74
C GLN A 101 -12.72 0.85 1.03
N ASP A 102 -11.94 1.79 0.46
CA ASP A 102 -10.76 1.48 -0.38
C ASP A 102 -9.46 2.19 0.05
N ALA A 103 -9.55 3.07 1.05
CA ALA A 103 -8.43 3.88 1.50
C ALA A 103 -8.44 4.05 3.02
N VAL A 104 -7.27 4.25 3.60
CA VAL A 104 -7.10 4.77 4.95
C VAL A 104 -6.63 6.21 4.82
N ILE A 105 -7.41 7.15 5.33
CA ILE A 105 -7.00 8.55 5.42
C ILE A 105 -6.40 8.77 6.79
N TYR A 106 -5.11 9.09 6.85
CA TYR A 106 -4.46 9.57 8.05
C TYR A 106 -4.57 11.09 8.13
N PHE A 107 -4.81 11.61 9.32
CA PHE A 107 -4.81 13.04 9.60
C PHE A 107 -3.72 13.32 10.61
N ASN A 108 -2.73 14.13 10.23
CA ASN A 108 -1.61 14.46 11.10
C ASN A 108 -1.51 15.97 11.29
N GLY A 109 -1.19 16.40 12.51
CA GLY A 109 -0.92 17.79 12.81
C GLY A 109 0.06 17.92 13.96
N ALA A 110 0.83 18.99 13.94
CA ALA A 110 1.78 19.28 15.00
C ALA A 110 1.87 20.78 15.24
N ARG A 111 2.22 21.15 16.46
CA ARG A 111 2.56 22.52 16.83
C ARG A 111 3.69 22.48 17.84
N ASP A 112 4.80 23.10 17.51
CA ASP A 112 5.95 23.21 18.41
C ASP A 112 5.91 24.53 19.20
N GLN A 113 6.63 24.57 20.32
CA GLN A 113 6.83 25.73 21.18
C GLN A 113 5.54 26.39 21.71
N MET A 114 4.55 25.59 22.11
CA MET A 114 3.32 26.11 22.73
C MET A 114 3.56 26.47 24.20
N ILE A 115 3.39 27.74 24.56
CA ILE A 115 3.63 28.24 25.92
C ILE A 115 2.34 28.15 26.76
N VAL A 116 2.40 27.40 27.85
CA VAL A 116 1.38 27.37 28.90
C VAL A 116 1.91 28.10 30.13
N SER A 117 1.32 29.25 30.45
CA SER A 117 1.75 30.12 31.56
C SER A 117 0.54 30.77 32.25
N ALA A 118 0.78 31.48 33.35
CA ALA A 118 -0.27 32.24 34.03
C ALA A 118 -0.92 33.32 33.14
N ALA A 119 -0.18 33.85 32.16
CA ALA A 119 -0.66 34.86 31.21
C ALA A 119 -1.35 34.26 29.97
N SER A 120 -1.29 32.93 29.78
CA SER A 120 -1.94 32.27 28.65
C SER A 120 -3.46 32.31 28.80
N ASP A 121 -4.16 32.86 27.81
CA ASP A 121 -5.61 32.71 27.69
C ASP A 121 -5.93 31.31 27.16
N LEU A 122 -6.38 30.44 28.06
CA LEU A 122 -6.78 29.06 27.76
C LEU A 122 -8.31 28.90 27.81
N SER A 123 -9.06 30.00 27.81
CA SER A 123 -10.53 29.97 27.75
C SER A 123 -11.04 29.50 26.37
N GLN A 124 -10.18 29.57 25.35
CA GLN A 124 -10.43 29.06 24.01
C GLN A 124 -9.52 27.85 23.71
N PRO A 125 -10.02 26.86 22.94
CA PRO A 125 -9.21 25.74 22.50
C PRO A 125 -8.02 26.17 21.65
N VAL A 126 -6.90 25.48 21.82
CA VAL A 126 -5.75 25.61 20.92
C VAL A 126 -6.00 24.76 19.67
N ASN A 127 -6.12 25.43 18.53
CA ASN A 127 -6.34 24.76 17.25
C ASN A 127 -5.05 24.12 16.70
N ILE A 128 -5.16 22.86 16.28
CA ILE A 128 -4.12 22.12 15.55
C ILE A 128 -4.70 21.75 14.18
N PRO A 129 -4.30 22.44 13.09
CA PRO A 129 -4.64 22.05 11.74
C PRO A 129 -4.08 20.67 11.42
N LEU A 130 -4.94 19.80 10.90
CA LEU A 130 -4.56 18.47 10.42
C LEU A 130 -4.43 18.49 8.90
N VAL A 131 -3.47 17.73 8.40
CA VAL A 131 -3.28 17.45 6.99
C VAL A 131 -3.70 16.00 6.74
N ALA A 132 -4.56 15.79 5.76
CA ALA A 132 -4.97 14.47 5.33
C ALA A 132 -3.92 13.86 4.39
N SER A 133 -3.60 12.59 4.59
CA SER A 133 -2.87 11.74 3.65
C SER A 133 -3.66 10.45 3.45
N LYS A 134 -4.06 10.16 2.23
CA LYS A 134 -4.71 8.89 1.88
C LYS A 134 -3.65 7.83 1.59
N THR A 135 -3.81 6.64 2.13
CA THR A 135 -3.03 5.44 1.80
C THR A 135 -3.99 4.39 1.29
N SER A 136 -3.68 3.74 0.17
CA SER A 136 -4.51 2.64 -0.33
C SER A 136 -4.50 1.47 0.66
N GLN A 137 -5.65 0.81 0.84
CA GLN A 137 -5.68 -0.44 1.62
C GLN A 137 -4.96 -1.57 0.88
N ILE A 138 -5.03 -1.57 -0.46
CA ILE A 138 -4.45 -2.61 -1.31
C ILE A 138 -3.25 -2.02 -2.04
N VAL A 139 -2.10 -2.68 -1.90
CA VAL A 139 -0.84 -2.27 -2.53
C VAL A 139 -0.27 -3.40 -3.40
N ILE A 140 0.57 -3.03 -4.35
CA ILE A 140 1.39 -3.91 -5.17
C ILE A 140 2.54 -4.42 -4.31
N LYS A 141 2.44 -5.68 -3.86
CA LYS A 141 3.53 -6.34 -3.11
C LYS A 141 4.66 -6.79 -4.03
N GLU A 142 4.32 -7.34 -5.19
CA GLU A 142 5.31 -7.93 -6.09
C GLU A 142 4.91 -7.84 -7.55
N VAL A 143 5.85 -7.56 -8.44
CA VAL A 143 5.68 -7.69 -9.89
C VAL A 143 6.77 -8.57 -10.49
N TYR A 144 6.35 -9.72 -11.02
CA TYR A 144 7.20 -10.62 -11.78
C TYR A 144 6.93 -10.45 -13.28
N CYS A 145 7.86 -9.80 -13.97
CA CYS A 145 7.74 -9.48 -15.41
C CYS A 145 8.87 -10.04 -16.29
N GLY A 146 10.06 -10.26 -15.71
CA GLY A 146 11.30 -10.61 -16.43
C GLY A 146 11.35 -12.00 -17.03
N GLY A 147 10.53 -12.93 -16.56
CA GLY A 147 10.58 -14.34 -16.99
C GLY A 147 11.84 -15.09 -16.51
N CYS A 148 12.12 -16.24 -17.10
CA CYS A 148 13.21 -17.14 -16.71
C CYS A 148 13.94 -17.77 -17.91
N LYS A 149 15.03 -18.50 -17.65
CA LYS A 149 15.61 -19.41 -18.64
C LYS A 149 14.74 -20.66 -18.77
N LYS A 150 14.75 -21.29 -19.95
CA LYS A 150 14.00 -22.53 -20.22
C LYS A 150 14.67 -23.80 -19.66
N ASP A 151 15.59 -23.65 -18.70
CA ASP A 151 16.38 -24.76 -18.14
C ASP A 151 15.51 -25.98 -17.81
N PRO A 152 15.84 -27.21 -18.27
CA PRO A 152 17.09 -27.62 -18.92
C PRO A 152 17.17 -27.36 -20.44
N LEU A 153 16.14 -26.78 -21.05
CA LEU A 153 16.14 -26.44 -22.48
C LEU A 153 16.86 -25.11 -22.74
N GLU A 154 17.47 -24.98 -23.92
CA GLU A 154 18.02 -23.70 -24.36
C GLU A 154 16.91 -22.66 -24.62
N GLY A 155 17.21 -21.40 -24.28
CA GLY A 155 16.37 -20.26 -24.55
C GLY A 155 15.73 -19.63 -23.30
N THR A 156 14.77 -18.76 -23.54
CA THR A 156 14.13 -17.92 -22.52
C THR A 156 12.61 -18.08 -22.54
N TYR A 157 11.98 -17.83 -21.40
CA TYR A 157 10.55 -17.94 -21.17
C TYR A 157 10.01 -16.71 -20.45
N GLN A 158 8.78 -16.31 -20.76
CA GLN A 158 8.19 -15.06 -20.24
C GLN A 158 6.67 -15.09 -20.11
N SER A 159 6.03 -16.25 -20.22
CA SER A 159 4.55 -16.33 -20.13
C SER A 159 4.07 -16.60 -18.70
N ASP A 160 4.98 -16.51 -17.74
CA ASP A 160 4.84 -16.74 -16.31
C ASP A 160 4.65 -15.46 -15.48
N LYS A 161 4.36 -14.34 -16.14
CA LYS A 161 4.21 -13.04 -15.47
C LYS A 161 3.00 -13.00 -14.55
N TYR A 162 3.19 -12.37 -13.39
CA TYR A 162 2.11 -12.11 -12.43
C TYR A 162 2.39 -10.83 -11.62
N VAL A 163 1.35 -10.38 -10.93
CA VAL A 163 1.41 -9.34 -9.90
C VAL A 163 0.80 -9.89 -8.62
N ILE A 164 1.39 -9.60 -7.46
CA ILE A 164 0.78 -9.88 -6.16
C ILE A 164 0.29 -8.58 -5.55
N LEU A 165 -1.01 -8.53 -5.28
CA LEU A 165 -1.64 -7.50 -4.47
C LEU A 165 -1.68 -7.93 -3.01
N TYR A 166 -1.59 -6.98 -2.09
CA TYR A 166 -1.58 -7.22 -0.66
C TYR A 166 -2.48 -6.22 0.06
N ASN A 167 -3.28 -6.68 1.01
CA ASN A 167 -4.02 -5.79 1.89
C ASN A 167 -3.09 -5.29 3.00
N ASN A 168 -2.59 -4.08 2.82
CA ASN A 168 -1.68 -3.38 3.72
C ASN A 168 -2.38 -2.80 4.95
N SER A 169 -3.71 -2.86 5.00
CA SER A 169 -4.52 -2.31 6.09
C SER A 169 -4.82 -3.34 7.18
N GLU A 170 -5.47 -2.87 8.25
CA GLU A 170 -5.96 -3.69 9.37
C GLU A 170 -7.44 -4.08 9.23
N LYS A 171 -8.08 -3.72 8.12
CA LYS A 171 -9.49 -4.05 7.83
C LYS A 171 -9.57 -4.93 6.60
N VAL A 172 -10.68 -5.64 6.44
CA VAL A 172 -10.96 -6.36 5.19
C VAL A 172 -11.05 -5.35 4.05
N ALA A 173 -10.29 -5.59 2.99
CA ALA A 173 -10.36 -4.84 1.73
C ALA A 173 -11.07 -5.71 0.67
N TYR A 174 -11.58 -5.11 -0.40
CA TYR A 174 -12.27 -5.85 -1.46
C TYR A 174 -11.65 -5.57 -2.82
N LEU A 175 -11.35 -6.65 -3.54
CA LEU A 175 -10.77 -6.57 -4.89
C LEU A 175 -11.79 -6.19 -5.96
N ASP A 176 -13.08 -6.34 -5.67
CA ASP A 176 -14.19 -6.02 -6.56
C ASP A 176 -14.03 -4.63 -7.21
N ASN A 177 -14.25 -4.58 -8.52
CA ASN A 177 -14.20 -3.37 -9.34
C ASN A 177 -12.86 -2.62 -9.37
N ILE A 178 -11.80 -3.15 -8.75
CA ILE A 178 -10.44 -2.67 -9.01
C ILE A 178 -10.12 -2.93 -10.49
N CYS A 179 -9.56 -1.92 -11.14
CA CYS A 179 -9.11 -1.99 -12.51
C CYS A 179 -7.59 -2.11 -12.56
N PHE A 180 -7.10 -2.75 -13.61
CA PHE A 180 -5.67 -2.93 -13.89
C PHE A 180 -5.33 -2.48 -15.31
N GLY A 181 -4.19 -1.81 -15.47
CA GLY A 181 -3.66 -1.42 -16.77
C GLY A 181 -2.17 -1.06 -16.77
N THR A 182 -1.64 -0.88 -17.98
CA THR A 182 -0.29 -0.36 -18.26
C THR A 182 -0.39 0.89 -19.13
N VAL A 183 0.63 1.75 -19.06
CA VAL A 183 0.65 3.07 -19.69
C VAL A 183 1.43 3.04 -21.02
N ASP A 184 1.03 3.87 -22.00
CA ASP A 184 1.87 4.16 -23.17
C ASP A 184 2.91 5.25 -22.85
N PRO A 185 4.17 5.12 -23.29
CA PRO A 185 4.75 4.00 -24.03
C PRO A 185 4.90 2.73 -23.21
N TYR A 186 4.69 1.59 -23.89
CA TYR A 186 4.70 0.26 -23.26
C TYR A 186 5.99 -0.08 -22.52
N ASN A 187 7.13 0.40 -23.04
CA ASN A 187 8.45 0.24 -22.45
C ASN A 187 8.99 1.62 -22.03
N ALA A 188 9.76 1.67 -20.93
CA ALA A 188 10.26 2.93 -20.38
C ALA A 188 11.21 3.68 -21.33
N TYR A 189 11.88 2.97 -22.23
CA TYR A 189 12.78 3.57 -23.24
C TYR A 189 12.08 3.93 -24.56
N GLY A 190 10.75 3.79 -24.63
CA GLY A 190 9.97 4.33 -25.73
C GLY A 190 9.81 5.84 -25.61
N THR A 191 9.64 6.54 -26.74
CA THR A 191 9.39 7.98 -26.74
C THR A 191 8.09 8.29 -26.00
N ASN A 192 8.18 9.00 -24.87
CA ASN A 192 7.01 9.49 -24.14
C ASN A 192 6.47 10.76 -24.82
N VAL A 193 5.41 10.59 -25.61
CA VAL A 193 4.71 11.67 -26.33
C VAL A 193 3.57 12.31 -25.53
N TRP A 194 3.37 11.87 -24.29
CA TRP A 194 2.24 12.30 -23.47
C TRP A 194 2.55 13.51 -22.60
N LEU A 195 3.83 13.82 -22.38
CA LEU A 195 4.23 15.02 -21.66
C LEU A 195 3.73 16.29 -22.37
N ILE A 196 3.24 17.25 -21.59
CA ILE A 196 2.84 18.57 -22.07
C ILE A 196 4.06 19.47 -21.93
N ALA A 197 4.36 20.26 -22.96
CA ALA A 197 5.36 21.31 -22.87
C ALA A 197 4.67 22.64 -22.51
N ASP A 198 5.21 23.34 -21.53
CA ASP A 198 4.85 24.73 -21.26
C ASP A 198 5.18 25.59 -22.51
N PRO A 199 4.23 26.36 -23.06
CA PRO A 199 4.46 27.14 -24.28
C PRO A 199 5.52 28.24 -24.15
N GLU A 200 5.75 28.75 -22.94
CA GLU A 200 6.67 29.86 -22.67
C GLU A 200 8.07 29.36 -22.29
N THR A 201 8.15 28.34 -21.43
CA THR A 201 9.41 27.83 -20.88
C THR A 201 9.92 26.58 -21.60
N GLY A 202 9.03 25.84 -22.26
CA GLY A 202 9.34 24.53 -22.85
C GLY A 202 9.49 23.40 -21.81
N GLU A 203 9.25 23.68 -20.53
CA GLU A 203 9.31 22.68 -19.46
C GLU A 203 8.26 21.60 -19.67
N LYS A 204 8.62 20.34 -19.40
CA LYS A 204 7.73 19.20 -19.60
C LYS A 204 7.06 18.78 -18.31
N SER A 205 5.74 18.62 -18.34
CA SER A 205 4.93 18.13 -17.23
C SER A 205 4.09 16.93 -17.65
N PHE A 206 3.70 16.12 -16.65
CA PHE A 206 2.73 15.05 -16.86
C PHE A 206 1.33 15.60 -17.04
N ARG A 207 0.48 14.83 -17.72
CA ARG A 207 -0.95 15.11 -17.77
C ARG A 207 -1.60 14.79 -16.43
N ASP A 208 -2.79 15.33 -16.24
CA ASP A 208 -3.70 15.03 -15.15
C ASP A 208 -4.31 13.60 -15.23
N TYR A 209 -4.02 12.86 -16.30
CA TYR A 209 -4.40 11.47 -16.48
C TYR A 209 -3.23 10.60 -16.97
N VAL A 210 -3.33 9.30 -16.74
CA VAL A 210 -2.50 8.28 -17.39
C VAL A 210 -3.18 7.75 -18.66
N PRO A 211 -2.43 7.57 -19.78
CA PRO A 211 -2.95 6.98 -21.01
C PRO A 211 -2.78 5.45 -20.99
N LEU A 212 -3.82 4.73 -20.56
CA LEU A 212 -3.80 3.26 -20.53
C LEU A 212 -3.84 2.68 -21.94
N VAL A 213 -2.96 1.72 -22.21
CA VAL A 213 -2.75 1.12 -23.53
C VAL A 213 -3.02 -0.39 -23.51
N GLU A 214 -3.24 -0.96 -24.69
CA GLU A 214 -3.57 -2.37 -24.94
C GLU A 214 -4.92 -2.79 -24.39
N CYS A 215 -5.07 -2.90 -23.07
CA CYS A 215 -6.30 -3.33 -22.43
C CYS A 215 -6.38 -2.87 -20.98
N VAL A 216 -7.60 -2.47 -20.58
CA VAL A 216 -8.00 -2.25 -19.21
C VAL A 216 -8.77 -3.48 -18.72
N TRP A 217 -8.25 -4.11 -17.68
CA TRP A 217 -8.87 -5.25 -17.01
C TRP A 217 -9.59 -4.81 -15.75
N GLY A 218 -10.67 -5.51 -15.38
CA GLY A 218 -11.38 -5.31 -14.12
C GLY A 218 -11.42 -6.60 -13.32
N PHE A 219 -11.16 -6.52 -12.03
CA PHE A 219 -11.51 -7.59 -11.10
C PHE A 219 -13.02 -7.82 -11.15
N PRO A 220 -13.49 -9.08 -11.17
CA PRO A 220 -14.91 -9.39 -11.13
C PRO A 220 -15.49 -9.04 -9.76
N GLY A 221 -16.82 -9.11 -9.64
CA GLY A 221 -17.54 -9.00 -8.37
C GLY A 221 -18.41 -7.74 -8.24
N GLY A 222 -19.40 -7.82 -7.35
CA GLY A 222 -20.43 -6.81 -7.11
C GLY A 222 -20.10 -5.81 -6.01
N GLY A 223 -18.94 -5.92 -5.36
CA GLY A 223 -18.46 -5.00 -4.33
C GLY A 223 -17.99 -5.68 -3.04
N THR A 224 -18.44 -6.93 -2.79
CA THR A 224 -18.07 -7.69 -1.59
C THR A 224 -17.72 -9.16 -1.86
N ASP A 225 -17.55 -9.55 -3.11
CA ASP A 225 -17.40 -10.96 -3.49
C ASP A 225 -15.98 -11.50 -3.27
N TYR A 226 -14.98 -10.61 -3.30
CA TYR A 226 -13.57 -10.96 -3.18
C TYR A 226 -12.89 -10.21 -2.02
N PRO A 227 -13.20 -10.58 -0.77
CA PRO A 227 -12.54 -10.01 0.41
C PRO A 227 -11.07 -10.44 0.46
N LEU A 228 -10.24 -9.52 0.93
CA LEU A 228 -8.85 -9.73 1.28
C LEU A 228 -8.69 -9.34 2.74
N GLU A 229 -8.46 -10.32 3.60
CA GLU A 229 -8.24 -10.09 5.04
C GLU A 229 -7.00 -9.20 5.27
N PRO A 230 -6.86 -8.58 6.45
CA PRO A 230 -5.63 -7.88 6.82
C PRO A 230 -4.39 -8.76 6.63
N GLY A 231 -3.46 -8.32 5.80
CA GLY A 231 -2.28 -9.10 5.42
C GLY A 231 -2.53 -10.24 4.43
N GLY A 232 -3.75 -10.35 3.89
CA GLY A 232 -4.07 -11.25 2.79
C GLY A 232 -3.45 -10.77 1.49
N GLN A 233 -3.19 -11.72 0.59
CA GLN A 233 -2.63 -11.46 -0.73
C GLN A 233 -3.47 -12.09 -1.85
N ALA A 234 -3.41 -11.50 -3.04
CA ALA A 234 -4.05 -12.02 -4.24
C ALA A 234 -3.06 -12.02 -5.41
N VAL A 235 -3.02 -13.14 -6.13
CA VAL A 235 -2.15 -13.31 -7.29
C VAL A 235 -2.94 -13.02 -8.56
N MET A 236 -2.46 -12.10 -9.39
CA MET A 236 -3.03 -11.74 -10.68
C MET A 236 -2.09 -12.22 -11.80
N CYS A 237 -2.50 -13.24 -12.54
CA CYS A 237 -1.76 -13.80 -13.66
C CYS A 237 -2.00 -12.99 -14.95
N ILE A 238 -0.94 -12.66 -15.67
CA ILE A 238 -1.00 -11.76 -16.84
C ILE A 238 -1.23 -12.51 -18.15
N ASN A 239 -0.37 -13.48 -18.48
CA ASN A 239 -0.39 -14.19 -19.76
C ASN A 239 -1.31 -15.42 -19.73
N GLY A 240 -1.12 -16.29 -18.74
CA GLY A 240 -1.91 -17.49 -18.56
C GLY A 240 -1.65 -18.13 -17.21
N ALA A 241 -2.72 -18.60 -16.57
CA ALA A 241 -2.68 -19.25 -15.25
C ALA A 241 -2.59 -20.77 -15.42
N ILE A 242 -1.39 -21.27 -15.70
CA ILE A 242 -1.07 -22.70 -15.82
C ILE A 242 0.14 -23.04 -14.93
N ASP A 243 0.43 -24.32 -14.77
CA ASP A 243 1.66 -24.75 -14.10
C ASP A 243 2.83 -24.69 -15.08
N HIS A 244 3.56 -23.58 -15.05
CA HIS A 244 4.71 -23.36 -15.94
C HIS A 244 5.92 -24.22 -15.55
N THR A 245 5.97 -24.69 -14.29
CA THR A 245 7.09 -25.47 -13.75
C THR A 245 7.20 -26.85 -14.39
N LEU A 246 6.09 -27.38 -14.92
CA LEU A 246 6.05 -28.66 -15.64
C LEU A 246 6.96 -28.67 -16.87
N GLN A 247 7.12 -27.53 -17.54
CA GLN A 247 7.99 -27.39 -18.70
C GLN A 247 9.29 -26.64 -18.38
N TYR A 248 9.23 -25.67 -17.46
CA TYR A 248 10.35 -24.79 -17.12
C TYR A 248 10.52 -24.72 -15.59
N PRO A 249 11.31 -25.62 -14.98
CA PRO A 249 11.54 -25.68 -13.53
C PRO A 249 11.94 -24.38 -12.81
N LEU A 250 12.51 -23.39 -13.52
CA LEU A 250 12.84 -22.07 -12.97
C LEU A 250 11.68 -21.05 -13.02
N SER A 251 10.53 -21.46 -13.53
CA SER A 251 9.29 -20.68 -13.61
C SER A 251 8.40 -20.95 -12.40
N VAL A 252 7.15 -20.47 -12.41
CA VAL A 252 6.20 -20.54 -11.28
C VAL A 252 4.95 -21.37 -11.60
N ASP A 253 4.32 -21.96 -10.57
CA ASP A 253 3.01 -22.62 -10.71
C ASP A 253 1.89 -21.58 -10.52
N LEU A 254 1.22 -21.24 -11.62
CA LEU A 254 0.04 -20.36 -11.62
C LEU A 254 -1.28 -21.11 -11.77
N ASN A 255 -1.28 -22.45 -11.87
CA ASN A 255 -2.51 -23.25 -11.89
C ASN A 255 -3.05 -23.41 -10.47
N ARG A 256 -3.70 -22.37 -9.95
CA ARG A 256 -4.13 -22.29 -8.56
C ARG A 256 -5.54 -21.71 -8.42
N ALA A 257 -6.24 -22.12 -7.37
CA ALA A 257 -7.62 -21.71 -7.12
C ALA A 257 -7.76 -20.28 -6.54
N ASP A 258 -6.68 -19.71 -6.03
CA ASP A 258 -6.59 -18.38 -5.44
C ASP A 258 -6.13 -17.29 -6.41
N CYS A 259 -5.72 -17.66 -7.63
CA CYS A 259 -5.31 -16.70 -8.65
C CYS A 259 -6.52 -16.06 -9.36
N PHE A 260 -6.38 -14.77 -9.67
CA PHE A 260 -7.10 -14.09 -10.72
C PHE A 260 -6.29 -14.15 -12.01
N VAL A 261 -6.96 -14.15 -13.17
CA VAL A 261 -6.27 -14.26 -14.45
C VAL A 261 -6.85 -13.30 -15.48
N CYS A 262 -5.97 -12.58 -16.17
CA CYS A 262 -6.29 -11.85 -17.40
C CYS A 262 -6.54 -12.85 -18.53
N TYR A 263 -7.71 -13.47 -18.58
CA TYR A 263 -8.07 -14.43 -19.62
C TYR A 263 -9.39 -14.08 -20.31
N ASP A 264 -9.33 -13.79 -21.61
CA ASP A 264 -10.50 -13.69 -22.48
C ASP A 264 -10.13 -14.15 -23.90
N ASN A 265 -10.62 -15.32 -24.30
CA ASN A 265 -10.32 -15.92 -25.61
C ASN A 265 -11.11 -15.31 -26.77
N THR A 266 -12.10 -14.43 -26.49
CA THR A 266 -12.79 -13.65 -27.52
C THR A 266 -11.88 -12.55 -28.04
N TYR A 267 -11.16 -11.89 -27.13
CA TYR A 267 -10.23 -10.81 -27.48
C TYR A 267 -8.81 -11.30 -27.78
N TYR A 268 -8.36 -12.36 -27.10
CA TYR A 268 -6.99 -12.88 -27.16
C TYR A 268 -6.96 -14.32 -27.66
N THR A 269 -6.85 -14.48 -28.98
CA THR A 269 -6.97 -15.77 -29.67
C THR A 269 -5.66 -16.55 -29.79
N ASN A 270 -4.51 -15.97 -29.41
CA ASN A 270 -3.21 -16.63 -29.53
C ASN A 270 -2.94 -17.51 -28.30
N THR A 271 -3.38 -18.77 -28.38
CA THR A 271 -3.30 -19.75 -27.30
C THR A 271 -1.88 -20.12 -26.88
N THR A 272 -0.85 -19.78 -27.67
CA THR A 272 0.55 -20.00 -27.30
C THR A 272 1.00 -19.09 -26.15
N TYR A 273 0.53 -17.83 -26.15
CA TYR A 273 0.89 -16.82 -25.14
C TYR A 273 -0.28 -16.45 -24.23
N HIS A 274 -1.46 -16.99 -24.52
CA HIS A 274 -2.72 -16.77 -23.84
C HIS A 274 -3.51 -18.09 -23.70
N PRO A 275 -2.91 -19.14 -23.07
CA PRO A 275 -3.53 -20.45 -22.99
C PRO A 275 -4.79 -20.42 -22.12
N THR A 276 -5.69 -21.39 -22.32
CA THR A 276 -6.78 -21.64 -21.38
C THR A 276 -6.19 -21.89 -19.99
N PRO A 277 -6.71 -21.22 -18.94
CA PRO A 277 -6.27 -21.45 -17.58
C PRO A 277 -6.38 -22.93 -17.18
N GLY A 278 -5.50 -23.37 -16.29
CA GLY A 278 -5.48 -24.73 -15.79
C GLY A 278 -6.72 -25.08 -14.98
N ASP A 279 -6.89 -26.37 -14.72
CA ASP A 279 -8.07 -26.97 -14.09
C ASP A 279 -8.33 -26.55 -12.64
N LYS A 280 -7.34 -25.99 -11.94
CA LYS A 280 -7.51 -25.48 -10.57
C LYS A 280 -7.95 -24.03 -10.53
N VAL A 281 -7.80 -23.28 -11.63
CA VAL A 281 -8.15 -21.86 -11.68
C VAL A 281 -9.67 -21.73 -11.71
N ARG A 282 -10.22 -20.95 -10.79
CA ARG A 282 -11.67 -20.77 -10.72
C ARG A 282 -12.13 -19.77 -11.79
N THR A 283 -13.18 -20.12 -12.53
CA THR A 283 -13.72 -19.30 -13.61
C THR A 283 -14.35 -18.00 -13.13
N ASP A 284 -14.81 -17.94 -11.88
CA ASP A 284 -15.34 -16.71 -11.27
C ASP A 284 -14.23 -15.67 -11.02
N ARG A 285 -12.95 -16.08 -10.97
CA ARG A 285 -11.78 -15.21 -10.83
C ARG A 285 -11.16 -14.79 -12.16
N TYR A 286 -11.84 -15.02 -13.28
CA TYR A 286 -11.40 -14.50 -14.57
C TYR A 286 -11.63 -12.99 -14.59
N MET A 287 -10.56 -12.23 -14.80
CA MET A 287 -10.66 -10.79 -14.93
C MET A 287 -11.43 -10.43 -16.19
N GLN A 288 -12.16 -9.33 -16.12
CA GLN A 288 -13.00 -8.86 -17.20
C GLN A 288 -12.24 -7.91 -18.11
N VAL A 289 -12.28 -8.13 -19.43
CA VAL A 289 -11.92 -7.08 -20.38
C VAL A 289 -12.97 -5.97 -20.29
N LEU A 290 -12.58 -4.82 -19.75
CA LEU A 290 -13.43 -3.63 -19.69
C LEU A 290 -13.34 -2.86 -21.00
N ARG A 291 -12.13 -2.73 -21.54
CA ARG A 291 -11.86 -2.10 -22.83
C ARG A 291 -10.51 -2.55 -23.38
N LYS A 292 -10.50 -2.98 -24.64
CA LYS A 292 -9.29 -3.29 -25.41
C LYS A 292 -9.09 -2.27 -26.51
N THR A 293 -7.98 -1.53 -26.46
CA THR A 293 -7.61 -0.56 -27.52
C THR A 293 -6.50 -1.11 -28.42
N GLY A 294 -5.74 -2.09 -27.95
CA GLY A 294 -4.64 -2.69 -28.68
C GLY A 294 -5.06 -3.79 -29.65
N THR A 295 -4.15 -4.14 -30.56
CA THR A 295 -4.41 -5.11 -31.63
C THR A 295 -3.82 -6.49 -31.35
N ALA A 296 -3.08 -6.65 -30.24
CA ALA A 296 -2.43 -7.91 -29.89
C ALA A 296 -3.45 -9.04 -29.72
N LYS A 297 -2.99 -10.27 -29.97
CA LYS A 297 -3.78 -11.51 -29.84
C LYS A 297 -3.46 -12.31 -28.59
N ALA A 298 -2.52 -11.85 -27.78
CA ALA A 298 -2.28 -12.29 -26.41
C ALA A 298 -2.03 -11.06 -25.55
N TYR A 299 -2.49 -11.07 -24.30
CA TYR A 299 -2.19 -10.00 -23.36
C TYR A 299 -0.83 -10.24 -22.71
N THR A 300 -0.11 -9.17 -22.40
CA THR A 300 1.13 -9.19 -21.63
C THR A 300 1.29 -7.85 -20.94
N ILE A 301 2.33 -7.69 -20.13
CA ILE A 301 2.94 -6.39 -19.84
C ILE A 301 4.36 -6.40 -20.43
N SER A 302 5.07 -5.26 -20.39
CA SER A 302 6.48 -5.24 -20.78
C SER A 302 7.26 -6.27 -19.96
N VAL A 303 8.19 -6.96 -20.62
CA VAL A 303 9.04 -7.97 -19.96
C VAL A 303 10.11 -7.33 -19.08
N ASP A 304 10.46 -6.05 -19.29
CA ASP A 304 11.63 -5.45 -18.66
C ASP A 304 11.42 -4.07 -18.05
N SER A 305 10.33 -3.41 -18.43
CA SER A 305 10.04 -2.04 -18.01
C SER A 305 8.54 -1.76 -17.99
N PRO A 306 7.69 -2.61 -17.38
CA PRO A 306 6.26 -2.32 -17.30
C PRO A 306 5.99 -1.08 -16.43
N THR A 307 4.87 -0.41 -16.70
CA THR A 307 4.13 0.21 -15.60
C THR A 307 3.04 -0.76 -15.16
N THR A 308 2.74 -0.76 -13.86
CA THR A 308 1.66 -1.58 -13.28
C THR A 308 0.79 -0.64 -12.48
N LEU A 309 -0.46 -0.42 -12.89
CA LEU A 309 -1.38 0.49 -12.22
C LEU A 309 -2.64 -0.23 -11.78
N PHE A 310 -3.05 0.01 -10.54
CA PHE A 310 -4.36 -0.36 -10.01
C PHE A 310 -5.14 0.88 -9.62
N PHE A 311 -6.43 0.89 -9.95
CA PHE A 311 -7.26 2.06 -9.77
C PHE A 311 -8.73 1.68 -9.64
N LYS A 312 -9.56 2.57 -9.11
CA LYS A 312 -11.02 2.42 -9.09
C LYS A 312 -11.68 3.60 -9.78
N VAL A 313 -12.73 3.31 -10.54
CA VAL A 313 -13.59 4.35 -11.12
C VAL A 313 -14.58 4.79 -10.04
N PRO A 314 -14.60 6.08 -9.65
CA PRO A 314 -15.55 6.58 -8.67
C PRO A 314 -17.00 6.41 -9.13
N ALA A 315 -17.91 6.19 -8.18
CA ALA A 315 -19.31 5.89 -8.49
C ALA A 315 -20.01 7.00 -9.29
N GLU A 316 -19.64 8.26 -9.05
CA GLU A 316 -20.12 9.43 -9.77
C GLU A 316 -19.73 9.45 -11.25
N ALA A 317 -18.67 8.72 -11.63
CA ALA A 317 -18.24 8.54 -13.02
C ALA A 317 -18.92 7.34 -13.71
N GLY A 318 -19.84 6.65 -13.00
CA GLY A 318 -20.53 5.46 -13.48
C GLY A 318 -19.75 4.17 -13.21
N THR A 319 -20.18 3.06 -13.82
CA THR A 319 -19.42 1.81 -13.71
C THR A 319 -18.10 1.91 -14.48
N ALA A 320 -17.10 1.14 -14.06
CA ALA A 320 -15.82 1.10 -14.77
C ALA A 320 -16.01 0.73 -16.25
N ARG A 321 -16.91 -0.20 -16.58
CA ARG A 321 -17.20 -0.58 -17.97
C ARG A 321 -17.80 0.57 -18.78
N GLU A 322 -18.73 1.33 -18.22
CA GLU A 322 -19.31 2.50 -18.89
C GLU A 322 -18.24 3.56 -19.13
N TYR A 323 -17.47 3.92 -18.10
CA TYR A 323 -16.40 4.91 -18.22
C TYR A 323 -15.39 4.54 -19.31
N MET A 324 -14.92 3.28 -19.35
CA MET A 324 -13.93 2.83 -20.33
C MET A 324 -14.46 2.75 -21.77
N ASN A 325 -15.78 2.69 -21.96
CA ASN A 325 -16.42 2.62 -23.28
C ASN A 325 -16.98 3.96 -23.76
N ASP A 326 -16.96 5.00 -22.93
CA ASP A 326 -17.27 6.36 -23.35
C ASP A 326 -16.15 6.88 -24.28
N ALA A 327 -16.56 7.33 -25.47
CA ALA A 327 -15.66 7.93 -26.45
C ALA A 327 -14.98 9.20 -25.95
N ALA A 328 -15.57 9.91 -24.98
CA ALA A 328 -14.97 11.08 -24.34
C ALA A 328 -13.73 10.74 -23.51
N ASN A 329 -13.62 9.50 -23.03
CA ASN A 329 -12.51 9.02 -22.20
C ASN A 329 -11.40 8.36 -23.02
N GLU A 330 -11.63 8.14 -24.31
CA GLU A 330 -10.62 7.67 -25.23
C GLU A 330 -9.80 8.83 -25.82
N VAL A 331 -8.52 8.61 -26.05
CA VAL A 331 -7.62 9.59 -26.65
C VAL A 331 -6.70 8.93 -27.68
N LEU A 332 -6.45 9.62 -28.79
CA LEU A 332 -5.44 9.20 -29.77
C LEU A 332 -4.05 9.53 -29.26
N LYS A 333 -3.12 8.59 -29.40
CA LYS A 333 -1.71 8.82 -29.11
C LYS A 333 -1.19 9.99 -29.96
N PRO A 334 -0.61 11.04 -29.35
CA PRO A 334 -0.10 12.20 -30.08
C PRO A 334 0.89 11.79 -31.18
N GLY A 335 0.58 12.17 -32.43
CA GLY A 335 1.39 11.81 -33.60
C GLY A 335 1.13 10.41 -34.19
N TYR A 336 0.23 9.61 -33.60
CA TYR A 336 -0.08 8.25 -34.05
C TYR A 336 -1.60 8.03 -34.16
N PRO A 337 -2.23 8.44 -35.29
CA PRO A 337 -3.69 8.49 -35.43
C PRO A 337 -4.40 7.12 -35.43
N GLY A 338 -3.65 6.01 -35.37
CA GLY A 338 -4.18 4.64 -35.25
C GLY A 338 -4.09 4.02 -33.84
N THR A 339 -3.41 4.67 -32.90
CA THR A 339 -3.19 4.14 -31.55
C THR A 339 -4.10 4.86 -30.56
N ARG A 340 -4.98 4.11 -29.91
CA ARG A 340 -5.94 4.62 -28.92
C ARG A 340 -5.48 4.24 -27.52
N CYS A 341 -5.64 5.16 -26.58
CA CYS A 341 -5.45 4.95 -25.15
C CYS A 341 -6.70 5.40 -24.40
N ILE A 342 -6.89 4.89 -23.19
CA ILE A 342 -7.97 5.33 -22.30
C ILE A 342 -7.40 6.25 -21.23
N LYS A 343 -8.03 7.41 -21.03
CA LYS A 343 -7.65 8.39 -20.01
C LYS A 343 -8.17 7.94 -18.65
N VAL A 344 -7.27 7.75 -17.68
CA VAL A 344 -7.65 7.55 -16.28
C VAL A 344 -7.03 8.68 -15.45
N PRO A 345 -7.84 9.51 -14.76
CA PRO A 345 -7.35 10.56 -13.89
C PRO A 345 -6.33 10.04 -12.88
N ASN A 346 -5.26 10.80 -12.66
CA ASN A 346 -4.19 10.40 -11.75
C ASN A 346 -4.69 10.19 -10.31
N GLU A 347 -5.70 10.95 -9.89
CA GLU A 347 -6.32 10.87 -8.56
C GLU A 347 -7.10 9.56 -8.31
N TRP A 348 -7.42 8.79 -9.35
CA TRP A 348 -8.13 7.51 -9.21
C TRP A 348 -7.17 6.34 -9.01
N ILE A 349 -5.88 6.56 -9.25
CA ILE A 349 -4.86 5.54 -9.09
C ILE A 349 -4.69 5.25 -7.61
N MET A 350 -4.93 3.99 -7.25
CA MET A 350 -4.76 3.50 -5.88
C MET A 350 -3.30 3.20 -5.60
N ASP A 351 -2.62 2.58 -6.57
CA ASP A 351 -1.21 2.25 -6.48
C ASP A 351 -0.61 2.08 -7.89
N GLY A 352 0.66 2.43 -8.04
CA GLY A 352 1.37 2.39 -9.29
C GLY A 352 2.86 2.14 -9.12
N MET A 353 3.41 1.29 -9.98
CA MET A 353 4.84 0.97 -9.99
C MET A 353 5.45 1.27 -11.38
N GLU A 354 6.52 2.06 -11.41
CA GLU A 354 7.34 2.34 -12.58
C GLU A 354 8.59 1.44 -12.59
N VAL A 355 8.72 0.60 -13.63
CA VAL A 355 9.94 -0.21 -13.84
C VAL A 355 10.79 0.35 -14.96
N PHE A 356 12.08 0.49 -14.68
CA PHE A 356 13.11 0.77 -15.68
C PHE A 356 13.87 -0.50 -16.06
N SER A 357 14.25 -0.60 -17.32
CA SER A 357 15.07 -1.68 -17.83
C SER A 357 16.55 -1.38 -17.54
N GLY A 358 17.22 -2.25 -16.78
CA GLY A 358 18.66 -2.14 -16.52
C GLY A 358 19.53 -2.32 -17.77
N SER A 359 18.93 -2.83 -18.85
CA SER A 359 19.59 -2.97 -20.16
C SER A 359 19.48 -1.71 -21.04
N SER A 360 18.86 -0.63 -20.55
CA SER A 360 18.67 0.60 -21.30
C SER A 360 19.18 1.82 -20.54
N THR A 361 19.87 2.72 -21.25
CA THR A 361 20.21 4.06 -20.74
C THR A 361 19.18 5.11 -21.16
N GLY A 362 18.17 4.71 -21.95
CA GLY A 362 17.15 5.60 -22.51
C GLY A 362 15.82 5.59 -21.74
N ASN A 363 15.77 5.01 -20.55
CA ASN A 363 14.55 4.95 -19.76
C ASN A 363 14.03 6.36 -19.44
N ALA A 364 12.72 6.54 -19.51
CA ALA A 364 12.01 7.75 -19.16
C ALA A 364 10.78 7.41 -18.33
N LYS A 365 10.45 8.29 -17.38
CA LYS A 365 9.23 8.15 -16.57
C LYS A 365 7.97 8.30 -17.43
N ARG A 366 6.95 7.56 -17.04
CA ARG A 366 5.62 7.54 -17.65
C ARG A 366 4.54 7.88 -16.64
N LEU A 367 4.80 7.66 -15.35
CA LEU A 367 3.92 7.99 -14.24
C LEU A 367 4.26 9.36 -13.66
N ALA A 368 3.21 10.12 -13.31
CA ALA A 368 3.35 11.39 -12.61
C ALA A 368 3.89 11.17 -11.18
N PRO A 369 4.63 12.13 -10.59
CA PRO A 369 5.20 11.97 -9.25
C PRO A 369 4.18 11.70 -8.13
N ALA A 370 2.93 12.14 -8.31
CA ALA A 370 1.85 11.85 -7.37
C ALA A 370 1.49 10.35 -7.32
N ILE A 371 1.75 9.61 -8.39
CA ILE A 371 1.55 8.15 -8.48
C ILE A 371 2.86 7.43 -8.13
N ASP A 372 3.95 7.82 -8.80
CA ASP A 372 5.28 7.26 -8.56
C ASP A 372 6.34 8.31 -8.92
N ALA A 373 7.02 8.85 -7.91
CA ALA A 373 8.09 9.83 -8.05
C ALA A 373 9.43 9.23 -8.50
N GLY A 374 9.59 7.91 -8.37
CA GLY A 374 10.84 7.20 -8.65
C GLY A 374 10.68 6.13 -9.71
N TYR A 375 11.46 5.07 -9.57
CA TYR A 375 11.39 3.86 -10.37
C TYR A 375 12.15 2.75 -9.63
N VAL A 376 11.78 1.51 -9.91
CA VAL A 376 12.61 0.34 -9.58
C VAL A 376 13.25 -0.19 -10.85
N THR A 377 14.46 -0.73 -10.77
CA THR A 377 15.16 -1.30 -11.93
C THR A 377 15.03 -2.81 -11.94
N LEU A 378 14.52 -3.39 -13.04
CA LEU A 378 14.79 -4.79 -13.34
C LEU A 378 16.14 -4.86 -14.06
N THR A 379 17.14 -5.46 -13.42
CA THR A 379 18.53 -5.35 -13.88
C THR A 379 18.78 -6.15 -15.15
N GLU A 380 18.19 -7.34 -15.25
CA GLU A 380 18.31 -8.23 -16.39
C GLU A 380 17.08 -9.15 -16.52
N ASN A 381 16.62 -9.37 -17.76
CA ASN A 381 15.51 -10.28 -18.05
C ASN A 381 15.91 -11.75 -17.93
N PHE A 382 14.92 -12.60 -17.78
CA PHE A 382 15.03 -14.05 -17.86
C PHE A 382 15.91 -14.69 -16.78
N LEU A 383 16.12 -14.00 -15.66
CA LEU A 383 16.86 -14.51 -14.51
C LEU A 383 15.95 -15.01 -13.38
N GLY A 384 14.63 -15.02 -13.56
CA GLY A 384 13.70 -15.39 -12.47
C GLY A 384 13.62 -14.33 -11.36
N ARG A 385 14.14 -13.13 -11.61
CA ARG A 385 14.10 -12.03 -10.63
C ARG A 385 12.75 -11.36 -10.64
N THR A 386 12.37 -10.82 -9.50
CA THR A 386 11.10 -10.15 -9.26
C THR A 386 11.31 -8.80 -8.58
N LEU A 387 10.35 -7.90 -8.71
CA LEU A 387 10.39 -6.58 -8.08
C LEU A 387 9.46 -6.64 -6.87
N TYR A 388 10.02 -6.45 -5.68
CA TYR A 388 9.37 -6.76 -4.41
C TYR A 388 9.34 -5.51 -3.52
N ARG A 389 8.19 -5.26 -2.88
CA ARG A 389 8.00 -4.07 -2.04
C ARG A 389 8.73 -4.23 -0.70
N ASN A 390 9.43 -3.18 -0.27
CA ASN A 390 10.13 -3.07 1.00
C ASN A 390 9.14 -3.09 2.17
N VAL A 391 9.58 -3.63 3.30
CA VAL A 391 8.80 -3.60 4.55
C VAL A 391 8.92 -2.22 5.21
N ASP A 392 7.77 -1.67 5.62
CA ASP A 392 7.73 -0.60 6.61
C ASP A 392 8.02 -1.20 7.98
N ALA A 393 9.27 -1.06 8.43
CA ALA A 393 9.74 -1.65 9.68
C ALA A 393 9.01 -1.08 10.90
N GLU A 394 8.77 0.23 10.92
CA GLU A 394 8.12 0.90 12.04
C GLU A 394 6.67 0.43 12.18
N ALA A 395 5.91 0.48 11.08
CA ALA A 395 4.52 0.06 11.08
C ALA A 395 4.36 -1.45 11.34
N THR A 396 5.28 -2.29 10.84
CA THR A 396 5.26 -3.74 11.07
C THR A 396 5.53 -4.08 12.54
N LEU A 397 6.48 -3.38 13.18
CA LEU A 397 6.83 -3.59 14.59
C LEU A 397 5.82 -2.99 15.57
N ALA A 398 5.04 -2.00 15.12
CA ALA A 398 3.97 -1.41 15.92
C ALA A 398 2.76 -2.35 16.13
N ILE A 399 2.69 -3.46 15.39
CA ILE A 399 1.61 -4.46 15.53
C ILE A 399 1.85 -5.28 16.80
N GLU A 400 0.94 -5.15 17.77
CA GLU A 400 1.03 -5.85 19.06
C GLU A 400 1.07 -7.37 18.88
N GLY A 401 2.06 -8.02 19.48
CA GLY A 401 2.20 -9.48 19.45
C GLY A 401 2.62 -10.07 18.09
N ASN A 402 3.03 -9.24 17.12
CA ASN A 402 3.38 -9.69 15.78
C ASN A 402 4.66 -10.53 15.76
N PRO A 403 4.64 -11.81 15.29
CA PRO A 403 5.81 -12.67 15.23
C PRO A 403 6.72 -12.32 14.03
N VAL A 404 7.39 -11.16 14.10
CA VAL A 404 8.31 -10.67 13.06
C VAL A 404 9.56 -11.54 12.96
N VAL A 405 9.90 -11.95 11.74
CA VAL A 405 11.10 -12.74 11.43
C VAL A 405 12.11 -11.87 10.69
N TYR A 406 13.37 -11.93 11.10
CA TYR A 406 14.49 -11.22 10.46
C TYR A 406 15.37 -12.16 9.65
N GLY A 407 16.29 -11.60 8.87
CA GLY A 407 17.28 -12.35 8.09
C GLY A 407 16.93 -12.45 6.62
N TYR A 408 16.33 -11.39 6.07
CA TYR A 408 16.03 -11.30 4.65
C TYR A 408 17.28 -11.54 3.79
N ALA A 409 17.19 -12.45 2.81
CA ALA A 409 18.34 -12.96 2.07
C ALA A 409 18.23 -12.84 0.54
N TYR A 410 17.11 -12.31 0.03
CA TYR A 410 16.79 -12.39 -1.40
C TYR A 410 17.01 -11.10 -2.18
N GLY A 411 17.41 -10.01 -1.52
CA GLY A 411 17.66 -8.71 -2.14
C GLY A 411 18.02 -7.66 -1.09
N ASN A 412 17.80 -6.38 -1.41
CA ASN A 412 18.15 -5.26 -0.54
C ASN A 412 16.92 -4.61 0.08
N ASP A 413 16.26 -5.30 1.00
CA ASP A 413 15.23 -4.67 1.85
C ASP A 413 15.93 -3.95 3.02
N PRO A 414 15.77 -2.62 3.18
CA PRO A 414 16.46 -1.85 4.21
C PRO A 414 16.02 -2.19 5.64
N SER A 415 14.85 -2.81 5.84
CA SER A 415 14.34 -3.18 7.16
C SER A 415 15.05 -4.39 7.77
N GLY A 416 15.63 -5.27 6.94
CA GLY A 416 16.16 -6.58 7.34
C GLY A 416 15.09 -7.61 7.77
N ILE A 417 13.81 -7.27 7.72
CA ILE A 417 12.68 -8.15 8.02
C ILE A 417 12.46 -9.11 6.83
N ASP A 418 12.40 -10.41 7.09
CA ASP A 418 11.97 -11.38 6.11
C ASP A 418 10.44 -11.42 6.10
N ALA A 419 9.84 -10.68 5.17
CA ALA A 419 8.40 -10.59 5.03
C ALA A 419 7.74 -11.95 4.77
N GLU A 420 8.33 -12.79 3.92
CA GLU A 420 7.77 -14.11 3.59
C GLU A 420 7.84 -15.05 4.79
N ALA A 421 8.95 -15.05 5.53
CA ALA A 421 9.06 -15.84 6.76
C ALA A 421 8.13 -15.33 7.86
N THR A 422 7.94 -14.01 7.97
CA THR A 422 6.99 -13.38 8.90
C THR A 422 5.56 -13.81 8.61
N LEU A 423 5.12 -13.72 7.34
CA LEU A 423 3.80 -14.18 6.91
C LEU A 423 3.61 -15.68 7.18
N LYS A 424 4.64 -16.49 6.91
CA LYS A 424 4.62 -17.94 7.20
C LYS A 424 4.52 -18.26 8.69
N ALA A 425 5.06 -17.41 9.55
CA ALA A 425 4.94 -17.52 11.01
C ALA A 425 3.57 -17.07 11.55
N GLY A 426 2.66 -16.64 10.66
CA GLY A 426 1.36 -16.07 11.04
C GLY A 426 1.43 -14.61 11.47
N GLY A 427 2.54 -13.93 11.20
CA GLY A 427 2.68 -12.50 11.39
C GLY A 427 2.08 -11.70 10.23
N ARG A 428 1.88 -10.41 10.47
CA ARG A 428 1.42 -9.44 9.46
C ARG A 428 2.56 -8.50 9.11
N VAL A 429 2.74 -8.23 7.84
CA VAL A 429 3.72 -7.25 7.33
C VAL A 429 2.97 -5.99 6.91
N VAL A 430 3.52 -4.82 7.20
CA VAL A 430 3.12 -3.57 6.54
C VAL A 430 4.20 -3.23 5.55
N TYR A 431 3.84 -3.11 4.29
CA TYR A 431 4.75 -2.72 3.21
C TYR A 431 4.82 -1.20 3.09
N GLN A 432 6.00 -0.71 2.73
CA GLN A 432 6.26 0.70 2.52
C GLN A 432 5.54 1.21 1.26
N ASP A 433 4.96 2.41 1.37
CA ASP A 433 4.27 3.07 0.26
C ASP A 433 4.47 4.59 0.36
N THR A 434 5.50 5.09 -0.33
CA THR A 434 5.85 6.53 -0.36
C THR A 434 5.53 7.17 -1.71
N ASN A 435 4.79 6.45 -2.56
CA ASN A 435 4.59 6.75 -3.98
C ASN A 435 5.93 6.98 -4.68
N ASN A 436 6.94 6.16 -4.37
CA ASN A 436 8.27 6.28 -4.94
C ASN A 436 8.93 4.90 -5.05
N SER A 437 8.87 4.30 -6.23
CA SER A 437 9.38 2.93 -6.42
C SER A 437 10.88 2.77 -6.12
N THR A 438 11.66 3.85 -6.12
CA THR A 438 13.09 3.79 -5.75
C THR A 438 13.27 3.53 -4.25
N GLN A 439 12.33 3.98 -3.42
CA GLN A 439 12.34 3.73 -1.98
C GLN A 439 11.51 2.51 -1.61
N ASP A 440 10.42 2.28 -2.34
CA ASP A 440 9.41 1.31 -1.96
C ASP A 440 9.71 -0.09 -2.46
N PHE A 441 10.58 -0.28 -3.46
CA PHE A 441 10.84 -1.59 -4.04
C PHE A 441 12.33 -1.88 -4.23
N HIS A 442 12.67 -3.16 -4.23
CA HIS A 442 13.95 -3.69 -4.67
C HIS A 442 13.77 -4.85 -5.63
N GLU A 443 14.81 -5.13 -6.42
CA GLU A 443 14.90 -6.38 -7.15
C GLU A 443 15.28 -7.51 -6.19
N ARG A 444 14.57 -8.63 -6.31
CA ARG A 444 14.71 -9.83 -5.50
C ARG A 444 15.06 -11.03 -6.40
N SER A 445 15.94 -11.91 -5.91
CA SER A 445 16.46 -13.08 -6.64
C SER A 445 15.52 -14.27 -6.74
N VAL A 446 14.44 -14.29 -5.97
CA VAL A 446 13.48 -15.41 -5.87
C VAL A 446 12.06 -14.87 -5.83
N GLN A 447 11.18 -15.44 -6.65
CA GLN A 447 9.74 -15.19 -6.67
C GLN A 447 9.06 -15.64 -5.38
N SER A 448 8.10 -14.89 -4.85
CA SER A 448 7.36 -15.31 -3.64
C SER A 448 6.60 -16.62 -3.82
N LEU A 449 6.18 -16.96 -5.05
CA LEU A 449 5.49 -18.22 -5.30
C LEU A 449 6.38 -19.48 -5.10
N HIS A 450 7.70 -19.32 -4.94
CA HIS A 450 8.62 -20.39 -4.54
C HIS A 450 8.84 -20.52 -3.02
N THR A 451 8.45 -19.54 -2.21
CA THR A 451 8.72 -19.55 -0.76
C THR A 451 7.70 -20.37 0.04
N GLY A 452 6.60 -20.77 -0.60
CA GLY A 452 5.54 -21.57 -0.02
C GLY A 452 4.56 -20.80 0.87
N VAL A 453 4.62 -19.46 0.86
CA VAL A 453 3.58 -18.59 1.43
C VAL A 453 2.40 -18.59 0.46
N ARG A 454 1.22 -18.99 0.93
CA ARG A 454 -0.01 -19.04 0.12
C ARG A 454 -0.91 -17.89 0.51
#